data_AF-H0UND7-F1
#
_entry.id   AF-H0UND7-F1
#
_cell.length_a   1.000
_cell.length_b   1.000
_cell.length_c   1.000
_cell.angle_alpha   90.00
_cell.angle_beta   90.00
_cell.angle_gamma   90.00
#
_symmetry.space_group_name_H-M   'P 1'
#
loop_
_entity.id
_entity.type
_entity.pdbx_description
1 polymer ?
#
loop_
_entity_poly.entity_id
_entity_poly.type
_entity_poly.pdbx_seq_one_letter_code
_entity_poly.pdbx_strand_id
1 'polypeptide(L)'
;MSPPQYDYVCPDKGSLGFSPGARYKTGDVKKGEGLQMFYPFFDPTMLFLIPAVILGIWAQMRVQSTYARYAAVWARRGVTAEQVAHGLLGRFGLRIPVERVPGSLTDHYDPRAKVLRLSDSVWGNYSIAAIGVAAHEVGHAVQDLEGYSPLKIRNAIVPVVNLGSMAALPLFFIGFLFRSPSMMDLGILFFLGVILFHLVTLPVEFDASSRALRLLADTGYLAPDEIRGAREVLNAAALTYVAATVMAVSQLLRLLFLRGMVGGRDE
;
A
#
# COMPACT_ATOMS: atom_id res chain seq x y z
N MET A 1 10.25 -47.00 -25.71
CA MET A 1 11.35 -47.20 -24.76
C MET A 1 10.84 -46.72 -23.41
N SER A 2 10.38 -47.67 -22.59
CA SER A 2 9.71 -47.41 -21.31
C SER A 2 10.70 -47.73 -20.18
N PRO A 3 10.75 -46.94 -19.10
CA PRO A 3 11.69 -47.18 -18.01
C PRO A 3 11.29 -48.40 -17.16
N PRO A 4 12.27 -49.10 -16.54
CA PRO A 4 12.03 -50.34 -15.78
C PRO A 4 11.44 -50.07 -14.38
N GLN A 5 10.58 -50.98 -13.94
CA GLN A 5 10.04 -51.05 -12.57
C GLN A 5 11.10 -51.62 -11.62
N TYR A 6 11.23 -51.02 -10.43
CA TYR A 6 12.03 -51.56 -9.32
C TYR A 6 11.11 -52.09 -8.23
N ASP A 7 11.18 -53.40 -7.98
CA ASP A 7 10.54 -54.09 -6.87
C ASP A 7 11.30 -53.80 -5.57
N TYR A 8 10.61 -53.26 -4.56
CA TYR A 8 11.14 -53.16 -3.20
C TYR A 8 10.58 -54.29 -2.32
N VAL A 9 11.47 -55.20 -1.94
CA VAL A 9 11.25 -56.27 -0.96
C VAL A 9 11.42 -55.70 0.46
N CYS A 10 10.40 -55.83 1.31
CA CYS A 10 10.49 -55.52 2.75
C CYS A 10 11.27 -56.62 3.50
N PRO A 11 12.30 -56.30 4.31
CA PRO A 11 12.94 -57.30 5.14
C PRO A 11 12.19 -57.54 6.47
N ASP A 12 12.31 -58.80 6.89
CA ASP A 12 11.58 -59.51 7.94
C ASP A 12 11.92 -59.05 9.37
N LYS A 13 10.96 -59.21 10.28
CA LYS A 13 11.06 -58.82 11.70
C LYS A 13 11.84 -59.87 12.50
N GLY A 14 13.15 -59.65 12.63
CA GLY A 14 14.02 -60.41 13.54
C GLY A 14 13.98 -59.90 14.98
N SER A 15 13.52 -60.75 15.88
CA SER A 15 13.53 -60.63 17.34
C SER A 15 14.92 -60.39 17.94
N LEU A 16 15.09 -59.37 18.78
CA LEU A 16 16.25 -59.21 19.66
C LEU A 16 15.80 -59.03 21.12
N GLY A 17 16.48 -59.78 21.99
CA GLY A 17 16.07 -60.14 23.33
C GLY A 17 16.02 -59.00 24.34
N PHE A 18 15.12 -59.18 25.31
CA PHE A 18 14.88 -58.31 26.45
C PHE A 18 15.74 -58.78 27.64
N SER A 19 16.60 -57.93 28.18
CA SER A 19 17.25 -58.14 29.49
C SER A 19 16.68 -57.13 30.51
N PRO A 20 16.12 -57.58 31.65
CA PRO A 20 15.49 -56.70 32.63
C PRO A 20 16.52 -56.23 33.66
N GLY A 21 16.82 -54.93 33.72
CA GLY A 21 17.73 -54.43 34.75
C GLY A 21 18.27 -53.02 34.57
N ALA A 22 17.41 -52.02 34.36
CA ALA A 22 17.81 -50.62 34.55
C ALA A 22 16.65 -49.84 35.18
N ARG A 23 16.82 -49.53 36.46
CA ARG A 23 15.89 -48.78 37.30
C ARG A 23 16.05 -47.29 36.95
N TYR A 24 15.21 -46.75 36.07
CA TYR A 24 15.20 -45.31 35.80
C TYR A 24 14.49 -44.58 36.95
N LYS A 25 15.23 -43.74 37.67
CA LYS A 25 14.67 -42.81 38.65
C LYS A 25 13.89 -41.74 37.90
N THR A 26 12.59 -41.67 38.17
CA THR A 26 11.75 -40.50 37.84
C THR A 26 12.21 -39.34 38.72
N GLY A 27 12.86 -38.35 38.13
CA GLY A 27 13.38 -37.18 38.84
C GLY A 27 13.30 -35.93 37.96
N ASP A 28 12.37 -35.07 38.34
CA ASP A 28 12.29 -33.63 38.07
C ASP A 28 12.28 -33.14 36.62
N VAL A 29 11.07 -33.04 36.07
CA VAL A 29 10.75 -32.11 34.99
C VAL A 29 10.91 -30.69 35.54
N LYS A 30 12.10 -30.11 35.37
CA LYS A 30 12.25 -28.66 35.48
C LYS A 30 11.45 -28.03 34.34
N LYS A 31 10.39 -27.32 34.73
CA LYS A 31 9.55 -26.46 33.91
C LYS A 31 10.40 -25.25 33.45
N GLY A 32 11.30 -25.49 32.50
CA GLY A 32 12.23 -24.50 31.97
C GLY A 32 11.87 -24.15 30.54
N GLU A 33 11.41 -22.91 30.38
CA GLU A 33 11.53 -22.11 29.16
C GLU A 33 10.89 -22.71 27.91
N GLY A 34 9.67 -22.23 27.62
CA GLY A 34 9.07 -22.42 26.30
C GLY A 34 10.07 -21.97 25.25
N LEU A 35 10.53 -22.93 24.43
CA LEU A 35 11.22 -22.64 23.19
C LEU A 35 10.29 -21.74 22.36
N GLN A 36 10.50 -20.43 22.45
CA GLN A 36 10.06 -19.50 21.43
C GLN A 36 10.82 -19.91 20.18
N MET A 37 10.18 -20.74 19.37
CA MET A 37 10.66 -21.06 18.04
C MET A 37 10.59 -19.74 17.26
N PHE A 38 11.71 -19.03 17.26
CA PHE A 38 11.94 -17.79 16.54
C PHE A 38 11.82 -18.12 15.05
N TYR A 39 10.60 -18.04 14.51
CA TYR A 39 10.40 -17.93 13.08
C TYR A 39 10.74 -16.49 12.73
N PRO A 40 11.85 -16.22 12.00
CA PRO A 40 12.27 -14.85 11.68
C PRO A 40 11.22 -14.07 10.87
N PHE A 41 10.18 -14.74 10.35
CA PHE A 41 9.07 -14.14 9.62
C PHE A 41 7.76 -14.02 10.43
N PHE A 42 7.58 -14.79 11.50
CA PHE A 42 6.37 -14.79 12.32
C PHE A 42 6.76 -14.66 13.78
N ASP A 43 6.97 -13.41 14.19
CA ASP A 43 7.24 -13.07 15.57
C ASP A 43 5.99 -12.43 16.22
N PRO A 44 5.80 -12.54 17.55
CA PRO A 44 4.62 -12.01 18.23
C PRO A 44 4.36 -10.51 18.01
N THR A 45 5.39 -9.72 17.65
CA THR A 45 5.23 -8.29 17.37
C THR A 45 4.48 -8.01 16.07
N MET A 46 4.25 -9.02 15.22
CA MET A 46 3.35 -8.89 14.07
C MET A 46 1.91 -8.52 14.47
N LEU A 47 1.52 -8.74 15.73
CA LEU A 47 0.23 -8.31 16.27
C LEU A 47 -0.01 -6.80 16.10
N PHE A 48 1.04 -5.97 16.15
CA PHE A 48 0.94 -4.52 15.91
C PHE A 48 0.46 -4.18 14.48
N LEU A 49 0.69 -5.09 13.52
CA LEU A 49 0.36 -4.88 12.11
C LEU A 49 -1.04 -5.36 11.77
N ILE A 50 -1.61 -6.30 12.53
CA ILE A 50 -2.89 -6.95 12.18
C ILE A 50 -4.02 -5.94 11.93
N PRO A 51 -4.26 -4.94 12.80
CA PRO A 51 -5.32 -3.95 12.55
C PRO A 51 -5.10 -3.17 11.25
N ALA A 52 -3.85 -2.78 10.96
CA ALA A 52 -3.51 -2.05 9.75
C ALA A 52 -3.63 -2.91 8.49
N VAL A 53 -3.25 -4.18 8.55
CA VAL A 53 -3.43 -5.15 7.46
C VAL A 53 -4.91 -5.30 7.13
N ILE A 54 -5.76 -5.51 8.15
CA ILE A 54 -7.21 -5.63 7.97
C ILE A 54 -7.79 -4.36 7.34
N LEU A 55 -7.39 -3.18 7.82
CA LEU A 55 -7.81 -1.90 7.25
C LEU A 55 -7.39 -1.77 5.78
N GLY A 56 -6.16 -2.17 5.43
CA GLY A 56 -5.65 -2.14 4.05
C GLY A 56 -6.43 -3.07 3.12
N ILE A 57 -6.70 -4.31 3.55
CA ILE A 57 -7.50 -5.26 2.78
C ILE A 57 -8.91 -4.71 2.58
N TRP A 58 -9.55 -4.23 3.64
CA TRP A 58 -10.90 -3.66 3.56
C TRP A 58 -10.95 -2.43 2.64
N ALA A 59 -9.96 -1.53 2.74
CA ALA A 59 -9.84 -0.37 1.87
C ALA A 59 -9.73 -0.77 0.40
N GLN A 60 -8.88 -1.75 0.08
CA GLN A 60 -8.73 -2.24 -1.28
C GLN A 60 -10.02 -2.89 -1.80
N MET A 61 -10.69 -3.71 -0.99
CA MET A 61 -12.00 -4.30 -1.35
C MET A 61 -13.04 -3.21 -1.61
N ARG A 62 -13.03 -2.13 -0.82
CA ARG A 62 -13.92 -0.98 -1.02
C ARG A 62 -13.61 -0.25 -2.32
N VAL A 63 -12.35 -0.03 -2.69
CA VAL A 63 -11.97 0.55 -4.00
C VAL A 63 -12.52 -0.30 -5.13
N GLN A 64 -12.21 -1.59 -5.14
CA GLN A 64 -12.60 -2.49 -6.23
C GLN A 64 -14.12 -2.57 -6.39
N SER A 65 -14.85 -2.76 -5.29
CA SER A 65 -16.32 -2.84 -5.32
C SER A 65 -16.98 -1.53 -5.75
N THR A 66 -16.49 -0.38 -5.27
CA THR A 66 -17.06 0.93 -5.60
C THR A 66 -16.76 1.32 -7.03
N TYR A 67 -15.51 1.12 -7.47
CA TYR A 67 -15.11 1.38 -8.85
C TYR A 67 -15.92 0.52 -9.81
N ALA A 68 -16.00 -0.80 -9.58
CA ALA A 68 -16.79 -1.70 -10.43
C ALA A 68 -18.26 -1.29 -10.52
N ARG A 69 -18.88 -0.89 -9.39
CA ARG A 69 -20.26 -0.40 -9.36
C ARG A 69 -20.45 0.84 -10.24
N TYR A 70 -19.57 1.83 -10.14
CA TYR A 70 -19.72 3.10 -10.87
C TYR A 70 -19.08 3.10 -12.27
N ALA A 71 -18.26 2.10 -12.59
CA ALA A 71 -17.79 1.83 -13.94
C ALA A 71 -18.92 1.29 -14.84
N ALA A 72 -19.92 0.63 -14.24
CA ALA A 72 -21.09 0.13 -14.94
C ALA A 72 -22.18 1.20 -15.19
N VAL A 73 -22.06 2.40 -14.60
CA VAL A 73 -23.05 3.48 -14.73
C VAL A 73 -22.51 4.57 -15.63
N TRP A 74 -23.13 4.75 -16.80
CA TRP A 74 -22.77 5.82 -17.75
C TRP A 74 -23.30 7.18 -17.29
N ALA A 75 -22.51 8.22 -17.53
CA ALA A 75 -22.94 9.59 -17.28
C ALA A 75 -24.00 10.02 -18.30
N ARG A 76 -25.06 10.67 -17.84
CA ARG A 76 -26.20 11.14 -18.65
C ARG A 76 -25.81 12.10 -19.77
N ARG A 77 -24.73 12.86 -19.59
CA ARG A 77 -24.26 13.81 -20.60
C ARG A 77 -23.57 13.15 -21.81
N GLY A 78 -23.27 11.85 -21.74
CA GLY A 78 -22.67 11.12 -22.88
C GLY A 78 -21.29 11.64 -23.27
N VAL A 79 -20.53 12.18 -22.32
CA VAL A 79 -19.15 12.64 -22.52
C VAL A 79 -18.16 11.58 -22.06
N THR A 80 -17.04 11.46 -22.77
CA THR A 80 -15.96 10.56 -22.36
C THR A 80 -15.05 11.20 -21.31
N ALA A 81 -14.33 10.38 -20.55
CA ALA A 81 -13.45 10.85 -19.49
C ALA A 81 -12.32 11.77 -19.99
N GLU A 82 -11.74 11.51 -21.16
CA GLU A 82 -10.71 12.38 -21.77
C GLU A 82 -11.29 13.70 -22.27
N GLN A 83 -12.53 13.72 -22.78
CA GLN A 83 -13.23 14.95 -23.13
C GLN A 83 -13.47 15.81 -21.88
N VAL A 84 -13.86 15.18 -20.78
CA VAL A 84 -13.99 15.87 -19.48
C VAL A 84 -12.64 16.41 -19.03
N ALA A 85 -11.55 15.62 -19.10
CA ALA A 85 -10.22 16.08 -18.72
C ALA A 85 -9.79 17.31 -19.53
N HIS A 86 -9.91 17.26 -20.86
CA HIS A 86 -9.62 18.41 -21.73
C HIS A 86 -10.48 19.64 -21.39
N GLY A 87 -11.78 19.44 -21.20
CA GLY A 87 -12.70 20.51 -20.85
C GLY A 87 -12.35 21.17 -19.52
N LEU A 88 -12.04 20.37 -18.50
CA LEU A 88 -11.65 20.86 -17.17
C LEU A 88 -10.30 21.58 -17.20
N LEU A 89 -9.28 21.03 -17.87
CA LEU A 89 -7.99 21.69 -18.06
C LEU A 89 -8.15 23.04 -18.77
N GLY A 90 -8.99 23.08 -19.80
CA GLY A 90 -9.32 24.28 -20.55
C GLY A 90 -9.88 25.41 -19.69
N ARG A 91 -10.63 25.12 -18.62
CA ARG A 91 -11.17 26.14 -17.69
C ARG A 91 -10.07 26.89 -16.94
N PHE A 92 -8.91 26.28 -16.75
CA PHE A 92 -7.76 26.89 -16.10
C PHE A 92 -6.72 27.40 -17.11
N GLY A 93 -7.02 27.36 -18.41
CA GLY A 93 -6.06 27.71 -19.46
C GLY A 93 -4.89 26.71 -19.59
N LEU A 94 -4.99 25.53 -18.96
CA LEU A 94 -3.97 24.50 -19.03
C LEU A 94 -4.03 23.78 -20.38
N ARG A 95 -2.95 23.86 -21.16
CA ARG A 95 -2.78 23.17 -22.46
C ARG A 95 -1.74 22.07 -22.35
N ILE A 96 -1.96 21.14 -21.43
CA ILE A 96 -1.12 19.96 -21.26
C ILE A 96 -1.63 18.80 -22.14
N PRO A 97 -0.74 17.92 -22.64
CA PRO A 97 -1.16 16.71 -23.33
C PRO A 97 -1.97 15.79 -22.40
N VAL A 98 -3.00 15.16 -22.96
CA VAL A 98 -3.75 14.07 -22.33
C VAL A 98 -3.47 12.81 -23.14
N GLU A 99 -2.81 11.83 -22.53
CA GLU A 99 -2.31 10.63 -23.19
C GLU A 99 -2.98 9.38 -22.65
N ARG A 100 -3.09 8.36 -23.49
CA ARG A 100 -3.55 7.03 -23.09
C ARG A 100 -2.37 6.18 -22.62
N VAL A 101 -2.53 5.46 -21.51
CA VAL A 101 -1.55 4.48 -21.01
C VAL A 101 -2.16 3.10 -20.80
N PRO A 102 -1.37 2.02 -20.94
CA PRO A 102 -1.86 0.67 -20.73
C PRO A 102 -2.41 0.41 -19.32
N GLY A 103 -3.40 -0.47 -19.23
CA GLY A 103 -3.87 -1.05 -17.97
C GLY A 103 -5.10 -0.38 -17.37
N SER A 104 -5.26 -0.52 -16.05
CA SER A 104 -6.42 -0.04 -15.29
C SER A 104 -5.94 0.57 -13.98
N LEU A 105 -6.55 1.69 -13.57
CA LEU A 105 -6.17 2.46 -12.37
C LEU A 105 -4.68 2.85 -12.37
N THR A 106 -4.12 3.08 -13.57
CA THR A 106 -2.75 3.57 -13.80
C THR A 106 -2.73 5.06 -14.17
N ASP A 107 -3.89 5.71 -14.04
CA ASP A 107 -4.12 7.12 -14.27
C ASP A 107 -3.25 7.97 -13.36
N HIS A 108 -2.58 8.98 -13.91
CA HIS A 108 -1.79 9.93 -13.14
C HIS A 108 -1.51 11.21 -13.92
N TYR A 109 -1.43 12.32 -13.20
CA TYR A 109 -0.75 13.53 -13.67
C TYR A 109 0.75 13.48 -13.39
N ASP A 110 1.56 13.80 -14.40
CA ASP A 110 3.01 13.91 -14.30
C ASP A 110 3.43 15.40 -14.23
N PRO A 111 3.87 15.90 -13.05
CA PRO A 111 4.24 17.30 -12.87
C PRO A 111 5.57 17.68 -13.54
N ARG A 112 6.42 16.69 -13.90
CA ARG A 112 7.70 16.94 -14.56
C ARG A 112 7.51 17.06 -16.07
N ALA A 113 6.80 16.08 -16.66
CA ALA A 113 6.48 16.11 -18.08
C ALA A 113 5.34 17.08 -18.41
N LYS A 114 4.57 17.50 -17.40
CA LYS A 114 3.34 18.29 -17.56
C LYS A 114 2.37 17.57 -18.51
N VAL A 115 2.08 16.31 -18.23
CA VAL A 115 1.20 15.44 -19.02
C VAL A 115 0.21 14.77 -18.10
N LEU A 116 -1.04 14.65 -18.55
CA LEU A 116 -2.07 13.87 -17.87
C LEU A 116 -2.22 12.53 -18.58
N ARG A 117 -2.07 11.41 -17.86
CA ARG A 117 -2.13 10.07 -18.44
C ARG A 117 -3.36 9.34 -17.92
N LEU A 118 -4.17 8.82 -18.83
CA LEU A 118 -5.39 8.07 -18.52
C LEU A 118 -5.23 6.61 -18.96
N SER A 119 -5.60 5.68 -18.10
CA SER A 119 -5.51 4.24 -18.34
C SER A 119 -6.49 3.77 -19.43
N ASP A 120 -6.26 2.60 -20.02
CA ASP A 120 -7.18 1.98 -20.99
C ASP A 120 -8.61 1.85 -20.44
N SER A 121 -8.73 1.68 -19.12
CA SER A 121 -10.02 1.56 -18.45
C SER A 121 -10.80 2.88 -18.35
N VAL A 122 -10.10 4.01 -18.43
CA VAL A 122 -10.65 5.36 -18.29
C VAL A 122 -10.77 6.06 -19.65
N TRP A 123 -9.76 5.93 -20.51
CA TRP A 123 -9.75 6.55 -21.83
C TRP A 123 -10.94 6.08 -22.68
N GLY A 124 -11.71 7.03 -23.24
CA GLY A 124 -12.87 6.76 -24.08
C GLY A 124 -14.09 6.23 -23.32
N ASN A 125 -14.03 6.13 -21.99
CA ASN A 125 -15.10 5.58 -21.17
C ASN A 125 -16.07 6.70 -20.70
N TYR A 126 -17.36 6.39 -20.71
CA TYR A 126 -18.46 7.30 -20.34
C TYR A 126 -18.90 7.16 -18.88
N SER A 127 -18.30 6.24 -18.12
CA SER A 127 -18.75 5.90 -16.78
C SER A 127 -18.47 6.97 -15.74
N ILE A 128 -19.30 7.02 -14.69
CA ILE A 128 -19.12 7.94 -13.56
C ILE A 128 -17.76 7.72 -12.89
N ALA A 129 -17.32 6.46 -12.77
CA ALA A 129 -16.00 6.15 -12.21
C ALA A 129 -14.87 6.72 -13.06
N ALA A 130 -14.89 6.49 -14.37
CA ALA A 130 -13.85 6.98 -15.29
C ALA A 130 -13.78 8.52 -15.31
N ILE A 131 -14.94 9.18 -15.37
CA ILE A 131 -15.03 10.65 -15.32
C ILE A 131 -14.51 11.18 -13.97
N GLY A 132 -14.83 10.51 -12.86
CA GLY A 132 -14.34 10.86 -11.54
C GLY A 132 -12.81 10.78 -11.44
N VAL A 133 -12.22 9.69 -11.94
CA VAL A 133 -10.75 9.50 -11.97
C VAL A 133 -10.07 10.54 -12.85
N ALA A 134 -10.58 10.77 -14.07
CA ALA A 134 -10.00 11.79 -14.96
C ALA A 134 -10.06 13.19 -14.34
N ALA A 135 -11.16 13.54 -13.66
CA ALA A 135 -11.27 14.80 -12.94
C ALA A 135 -10.33 14.90 -11.73
N HIS A 136 -10.04 13.78 -11.04
CA HIS A 136 -9.04 13.72 -9.97
C HIS A 136 -7.63 14.04 -10.48
N GLU A 137 -7.25 13.48 -11.63
CA GLU A 137 -5.96 13.79 -12.26
C GLU A 137 -5.86 15.25 -12.71
N VAL A 138 -6.97 15.83 -13.19
CA VAL A 138 -7.02 17.29 -13.42
C VAL A 138 -6.87 18.06 -12.11
N GLY A 139 -7.41 17.55 -11.00
CA GLY A 139 -7.19 18.10 -9.67
C GLY A 139 -5.71 18.23 -9.32
N HIS A 140 -4.88 17.23 -9.61
CA HIS A 140 -3.42 17.32 -9.45
C HIS A 140 -2.77 18.34 -10.39
N ALA A 141 -3.21 18.41 -11.65
CA ALA A 141 -2.72 19.44 -12.57
C ALA A 141 -3.03 20.87 -12.08
N VAL A 142 -4.21 21.08 -11.48
CA VAL A 142 -4.61 22.36 -10.89
C VAL A 142 -3.81 22.66 -9.62
N GLN A 143 -3.56 21.67 -8.75
CA GLN A 143 -2.68 21.84 -7.59
C GLN A 143 -1.28 22.30 -7.99
N ASP A 144 -0.74 21.72 -9.07
CA ASP A 144 0.58 22.08 -9.60
C ASP A 144 0.59 23.49 -10.17
N LEU A 145 -0.46 23.86 -10.95
CA LEU A 145 -0.64 25.22 -11.46
C LEU A 145 -0.70 26.27 -10.34
N GLU A 146 -1.48 26.02 -9.29
CA GLU A 146 -1.61 26.93 -8.14
C GLU A 146 -0.39 26.88 -7.21
N GLY A 147 0.52 25.95 -7.43
CA GLY A 147 1.71 25.78 -6.62
C GLY A 147 1.41 25.32 -5.19
N TYR A 148 0.42 24.44 -5.02
CA TYR A 148 -0.02 23.89 -3.73
C TYR A 148 1.15 23.29 -2.95
N SER A 149 1.45 23.87 -1.78
CA SER A 149 2.68 23.57 -1.03
C SER A 149 2.84 22.09 -0.67
N PRO A 150 1.81 21.36 -0.18
CA PRO A 150 1.94 19.92 0.09
C PRO A 150 2.36 19.10 -1.13
N LEU A 151 1.86 19.44 -2.33
CA LEU A 151 2.25 18.77 -3.57
C LEU A 151 3.72 19.03 -3.91
N LYS A 152 4.20 20.27 -3.75
CA LYS A 152 5.62 20.62 -3.94
C LYS A 152 6.53 19.85 -2.98
N ILE A 153 6.15 19.76 -1.71
CA ILE A 153 6.90 19.02 -0.69
C ILE A 153 6.93 17.53 -1.06
N ARG A 154 5.78 16.92 -1.37
CA ARG A 154 5.68 15.53 -1.84
C ARG A 154 6.67 15.28 -2.98
N ASN A 155 6.61 16.08 -4.04
CA ASN A 155 7.42 15.88 -5.24
C ASN A 155 8.93 16.05 -4.97
N ALA A 156 9.31 16.92 -4.03
CA ALA A 156 10.70 17.13 -3.65
C ALA A 156 11.28 15.94 -2.84
N ILE A 157 10.48 15.32 -1.97
CA ILE A 157 10.96 14.24 -1.08
C ILE A 157 10.91 12.85 -1.70
N VAL A 158 10.07 12.61 -2.72
CA VAL A 158 9.92 11.30 -3.42
C VAL A 158 11.26 10.60 -3.71
N PRO A 159 12.26 11.20 -4.37
CA PRO A 159 13.49 10.48 -4.71
C PRO A 159 14.27 10.03 -3.47
N VAL A 160 14.33 10.87 -2.44
CA VAL A 160 15.04 10.56 -1.18
C VAL A 160 14.30 9.48 -0.41
N VAL A 161 12.97 9.58 -0.34
CA VAL A 161 12.12 8.61 0.34
C VAL A 161 12.16 7.24 -0.35
N ASN A 162 12.20 7.18 -1.68
CA ASN A 162 12.30 5.90 -2.39
C ASN A 162 13.60 5.16 -2.03
N LEU A 163 14.73 5.87 -2.03
CA LEU A 163 16.01 5.30 -1.61
C LEU A 163 15.99 4.90 -0.12
N GLY A 164 15.47 5.78 0.74
CA GLY A 164 15.32 5.51 2.16
C GLY A 164 14.41 4.33 2.46
N SER A 165 13.30 4.17 1.75
CA SER A 165 12.33 3.07 1.92
C SER A 165 12.96 1.71 1.61
N MET A 166 13.76 1.65 0.53
CA MET A 166 14.48 0.43 0.16
C MET A 166 15.52 0.04 1.21
N ALA A 167 16.14 1.02 1.87
CA ALA A 167 17.16 0.78 2.89
C ALA A 167 16.59 0.59 4.31
N ALA A 168 15.46 1.21 4.66
CA ALA A 168 14.97 1.32 6.03
C ALA A 168 14.81 -0.03 6.75
N LEU A 169 14.02 -0.94 6.18
CA LEU A 169 13.78 -2.25 6.80
C LEU A 169 15.02 -3.15 6.76
N PRO A 170 15.74 -3.30 5.62
CA PRO A 170 16.98 -4.07 5.62
C PRO A 170 18.01 -3.57 6.63
N LEU A 171 18.23 -2.26 6.70
CA LEU A 171 19.19 -1.66 7.61
C LEU A 171 18.79 -1.91 9.08
N PHE A 172 17.50 -1.76 9.38
CA PHE A 172 16.97 -2.09 10.69
C PHE A 172 17.19 -3.56 11.06
N PHE A 173 16.80 -4.50 10.20
CA PHE A 173 16.90 -5.93 10.51
C PHE A 173 18.33 -6.46 10.49
N ILE A 174 19.23 -5.90 9.67
CA ILE A 174 20.67 -6.16 9.75
C ILE A 174 21.18 -5.66 11.10
N GLY A 175 20.83 -4.42 11.50
CA GLY A 175 21.16 -3.89 12.82
C GLY A 175 20.64 -4.79 13.95
N PHE A 176 19.41 -5.29 13.84
CA PHE A 176 18.82 -6.21 14.80
C PHE A 176 19.58 -7.54 14.87
N LEU A 177 19.93 -8.13 13.72
CA LEU A 177 20.68 -9.39 13.64
C LEU A 177 22.07 -9.29 14.26
N PHE A 178 22.78 -8.18 13.99
CA PHE A 178 24.11 -7.92 14.55
C PHE A 178 24.08 -7.23 15.92
N ARG A 179 22.88 -7.04 16.51
CA ARG A 179 22.68 -6.29 17.77
C ARG A 179 23.40 -4.94 17.78
N SER A 180 23.29 -4.19 16.68
CA SER A 180 23.89 -2.86 16.49
C SER A 180 22.82 -1.78 16.66
N PRO A 181 22.77 -1.09 17.82
CA PRO A 181 21.80 -0.04 18.11
C PRO A 181 21.81 1.09 17.08
N SER A 182 23.00 1.53 16.66
CA SER A 182 23.18 2.63 15.71
C SER A 182 22.62 2.31 14.32
N MET A 183 22.77 1.07 13.85
CA MET A 183 22.19 0.64 12.57
C MET A 183 20.67 0.58 12.63
N MET A 184 20.12 0.10 13.75
CA MET A 184 18.67 0.08 13.97
C MET A 184 18.10 1.50 14.00
N ASP A 185 18.76 2.41 14.70
CA ASP A 185 18.35 3.82 14.80
C ASP A 185 18.41 4.52 13.43
N LEU A 186 19.43 4.21 12.61
CA LEU A 186 19.50 4.70 11.23
C LEU A 186 18.39 4.12 10.34
N GLY A 187 18.04 2.84 10.51
CA GLY A 187 16.89 2.23 9.84
C GLY A 187 15.56 2.90 10.22
N ILE A 188 15.36 3.20 11.51
CA ILE A 188 14.20 3.95 12.00
C ILE A 188 14.19 5.37 11.41
N LEU A 189 15.33 6.05 11.36
CA LEU A 189 15.43 7.40 10.79
C LEU A 189 14.97 7.43 9.33
N PHE A 190 15.41 6.47 8.51
CA PHE A 190 14.92 6.35 7.13
C PHE A 190 13.42 6.01 7.08
N PHE A 191 12.95 5.17 7.98
CA PHE A 191 11.53 4.82 8.07
C PHE A 191 10.63 6.01 8.46
N LEU A 192 11.12 6.93 9.31
CA LEU A 192 10.41 8.19 9.61
C LEU A 192 10.22 9.05 8.35
N GLY A 193 11.17 9.03 7.41
CA GLY A 193 11.02 9.66 6.10
C GLY A 193 9.85 9.07 5.29
N VAL A 194 9.64 7.75 5.38
CA VAL A 194 8.50 7.07 4.74
C VAL A 194 7.18 7.51 5.36
N ILE A 195 7.11 7.62 6.69
CA ILE A 195 5.91 8.11 7.38
C ILE A 195 5.62 9.56 6.99
N LEU A 196 6.64 10.43 6.98
CA LEU A 196 6.49 11.81 6.55
C LEU A 196 5.91 11.90 5.13
N PHE A 197 6.39 11.04 4.22
CA PHE A 197 5.86 10.97 2.86
C PHE A 197 4.37 10.62 2.81
N HIS A 198 3.94 9.62 3.58
CA HIS A 198 2.51 9.28 3.69
C HIS A 198 1.68 10.44 4.25
N LEU A 199 2.16 11.09 5.31
CA LEU A 199 1.48 12.23 5.94
C LEU A 199 1.36 13.44 5.00
N VAL A 200 2.36 13.71 4.17
CA VAL A 200 2.31 14.79 3.17
C VAL A 200 1.44 14.40 1.97
N THR A 201 1.39 13.12 1.60
CA THR A 201 0.59 12.64 0.47
C THR A 201 -0.91 12.69 0.76
N LEU A 202 -1.34 12.37 1.98
CA LEU A 202 -2.76 12.42 2.38
C LEU A 202 -3.48 13.73 2.02
N PRO A 203 -3.02 14.92 2.45
CA PRO A 203 -3.70 16.19 2.12
C PRO A 203 -3.63 16.53 0.63
N VAL A 204 -2.65 16.00 -0.11
CA VAL A 204 -2.58 16.17 -1.58
C VAL A 204 -3.73 15.42 -2.25
N GLU A 205 -3.93 14.16 -1.88
CA GLU A 205 -4.95 13.30 -2.49
C GLU A 205 -6.38 13.75 -2.12
N PHE A 206 -6.61 14.12 -0.85
CA PHE A 206 -7.92 14.65 -0.42
C PHE A 206 -8.27 15.98 -1.08
N ASP A 207 -7.30 16.88 -1.24
CA ASP A 207 -7.53 18.17 -1.90
C ASP A 207 -7.79 17.99 -3.40
N ALA A 208 -7.05 17.11 -4.08
CA ALA A 208 -7.27 16.78 -5.49
C ALA A 208 -8.70 16.23 -5.71
N SER A 209 -9.14 15.27 -4.88
CA SER A 209 -10.51 14.75 -4.91
C SER A 209 -11.56 15.83 -4.64
N SER A 210 -11.31 16.73 -3.68
CA SER A 210 -12.20 17.86 -3.40
C SER A 210 -12.34 18.80 -4.60
N ARG A 211 -11.23 19.11 -5.28
CA ARG A 211 -11.22 19.94 -6.49
C ARG A 211 -11.95 19.27 -7.64
N ALA A 212 -11.70 17.98 -7.86
CA ALA A 212 -12.37 17.20 -8.89
C ALA A 212 -13.89 17.24 -8.75
N LEU A 213 -14.40 17.00 -7.54
CA LEU A 213 -15.84 17.01 -7.27
C LEU A 213 -16.47 18.39 -7.44
N ARG A 214 -15.78 19.46 -7.02
CA ARG A 214 -16.23 20.84 -7.26
C ARG A 214 -16.28 21.13 -8.76
N LEU A 215 -15.23 20.80 -9.49
CA LEU A 215 -15.15 21.02 -10.92
C LEU A 215 -16.24 20.29 -11.71
N LEU A 216 -16.49 19.02 -11.38
CA LEU A 216 -17.55 18.23 -12.01
C LEU A 216 -18.94 18.80 -11.71
N ALA A 217 -19.17 19.30 -10.50
CA ALA A 217 -20.42 19.95 -10.12
C ALA A 217 -20.62 21.29 -10.85
N ASP A 218 -19.58 22.10 -10.94
CA ASP A 218 -19.63 23.46 -11.51
C ASP A 218 -19.76 23.47 -13.04
N THR A 219 -19.21 22.47 -13.74
CA THR A 219 -19.41 22.32 -15.19
C THR A 219 -20.70 21.58 -15.53
N GLY A 220 -21.24 20.85 -14.56
CA GLY A 220 -22.33 19.91 -14.73
C GLY A 220 -21.99 18.69 -15.56
N TYR A 221 -20.70 18.36 -15.82
CA TYR A 221 -20.33 17.16 -16.57
C TYR A 221 -20.99 15.89 -16.01
N LEU A 222 -21.23 15.88 -14.70
CA LEU A 222 -22.09 14.93 -14.01
C LEU A 222 -23.31 15.66 -13.40
N ALA A 223 -24.46 15.01 -13.45
CA ALA A 223 -25.66 15.45 -12.73
C ALA A 223 -25.46 15.38 -11.20
N PRO A 224 -26.23 16.14 -10.39
CA PRO A 224 -26.05 16.16 -8.94
C PRO A 224 -26.08 14.79 -8.26
N ASP A 225 -26.89 13.85 -8.76
CA ASP A 225 -26.95 12.48 -8.25
C ASP A 225 -25.77 11.60 -8.71
N GLU A 226 -25.16 11.90 -9.86
CA GLU A 226 -23.97 11.24 -10.39
C GLU A 226 -22.69 11.70 -9.66
N ILE A 227 -22.64 12.97 -9.22
CA ILE A 227 -21.55 13.51 -8.40
C ILE A 227 -21.36 12.71 -7.10
N ARG A 228 -22.46 12.22 -6.51
CA ARG A 228 -22.38 11.33 -5.34
C ARG A 228 -21.64 10.03 -5.68
N GLY A 229 -21.85 9.48 -6.87
CA GLY A 229 -21.13 8.30 -7.33
C GLY A 229 -19.63 8.54 -7.52
N ALA A 230 -19.27 9.65 -8.17
CA ALA A 230 -17.87 10.05 -8.28
C ALA A 230 -17.24 10.24 -6.90
N ARG A 231 -17.95 10.87 -5.95
CA ARG A 231 -17.48 11.03 -4.56
C ARG A 231 -17.24 9.69 -3.87
N GLU A 232 -18.12 8.72 -4.04
CA GLU A 232 -17.93 7.38 -3.47
C GLU A 232 -16.65 6.72 -4.01
N VAL A 233 -16.39 6.81 -5.33
CA VAL A 233 -15.17 6.28 -5.96
C VAL A 233 -13.93 6.95 -5.39
N LEU A 234 -13.90 8.29 -5.37
CA LEU A 234 -12.74 9.04 -4.91
C LEU A 234 -12.49 8.87 -3.40
N ASN A 235 -13.54 8.81 -2.57
CA ASN A 235 -13.40 8.52 -1.15
C ASN A 235 -12.88 7.10 -0.89
N ALA A 236 -13.33 6.12 -1.68
CA ALA A 236 -12.83 4.75 -1.58
C ALA A 236 -11.33 4.70 -1.92
N ALA A 237 -10.91 5.41 -2.98
CA ALA A 237 -9.49 5.53 -3.32
C ALA A 237 -8.70 6.21 -2.20
N ALA A 238 -9.18 7.33 -1.66
CA ALA A 238 -8.54 8.08 -0.58
C ALA A 238 -8.28 7.23 0.68
N LEU A 239 -9.18 6.29 0.99
CA LEU A 239 -9.05 5.37 2.11
C LEU A 239 -7.78 4.50 2.03
N THR A 240 -7.30 4.17 0.82
CA THR A 240 -6.06 3.41 0.65
C THR A 240 -4.83 4.17 1.14
N TYR A 241 -4.79 5.50 0.95
CA TYR A 241 -3.73 6.35 1.51
C TYR A 241 -3.80 6.41 3.03
N VAL A 242 -5.01 6.44 3.60
CA VAL A 242 -5.22 6.37 5.05
C VAL A 242 -4.71 5.03 5.59
N ALA A 243 -5.09 3.92 4.95
CA ALA A 243 -4.64 2.59 5.34
C ALA A 243 -3.11 2.44 5.24
N ALA A 244 -2.48 2.97 4.19
CA ALA A 244 -1.02 2.98 4.05
C ALA A 244 -0.33 3.78 5.18
N THR A 245 -0.92 4.92 5.58
CA THR A 245 -0.41 5.72 6.70
C THR A 245 -0.51 4.97 8.02
N VAL A 246 -1.65 4.33 8.29
CA VAL A 246 -1.86 3.50 9.50
C VAL A 246 -0.89 2.32 9.51
N MET A 247 -0.68 1.67 8.37
CA MET A 247 0.33 0.61 8.22
C MET A 247 1.73 1.10 8.55
N ALA A 248 2.14 2.24 8.00
CA ALA A 248 3.45 2.82 8.28
C ALA A 248 3.61 3.13 9.78
N VAL A 249 2.60 3.71 10.43
CA VAL A 249 2.63 3.97 11.88
C VAL A 249 2.70 2.67 12.70
N SER A 250 1.87 1.67 12.38
CA SER A 250 1.92 0.35 13.02
C SER A 250 3.29 -0.31 12.89
N GLN A 251 3.92 -0.19 11.71
CA GLN A 251 5.26 -0.71 11.48
C GLN A 251 6.31 0.06 12.29
N LEU A 252 6.23 1.39 12.41
CA LEU A 252 7.14 2.15 13.28
C LEU A 252 7.02 1.71 14.75
N LEU A 253 5.80 1.55 15.26
CA LEU A 253 5.59 1.06 16.63
C LEU A 253 6.27 -0.30 16.85
N ARG A 254 6.15 -1.20 15.87
CA ARG A 254 6.85 -2.48 15.88
C ARG A 254 8.38 -2.31 15.89
N LEU A 255 8.94 -1.46 15.04
CA LEU A 255 10.39 -1.22 14.98
C LEU A 255 10.92 -0.65 16.31
N LEU A 256 10.20 0.30 16.92
CA LEU A 256 10.57 0.86 18.23
C LEU A 256 10.52 -0.19 19.34
N PHE A 257 9.51 -1.06 19.33
CA PHE A 257 9.41 -2.15 20.29
C PHE A 257 10.59 -3.14 20.15
N LEU A 258 10.91 -3.57 18.92
CA LEU A 258 12.05 -4.43 18.62
C LEU A 258 13.38 -3.78 19.04
N ARG A 259 13.53 -2.47 18.82
CA ARG A 259 14.70 -1.69 19.24
C ARG A 259 14.88 -1.62 20.75
N GLY A 260 13.79 -1.48 21.50
CA GLY A 260 13.81 -1.49 22.96
C GLY A 260 14.30 -2.83 23.54
N MET A 261 13.88 -3.95 22.94
CA MET A 261 14.30 -5.30 23.40
C MET A 261 15.79 -5.59 23.24
N VAL A 262 16.49 -4.91 22.33
CA VAL A 262 17.93 -5.06 22.12
C VAL A 262 18.74 -4.21 23.11
N GLY A 263 18.21 -3.06 23.55
CA GLY A 263 18.91 -2.14 24.45
C GLY A 263 18.71 -2.39 25.95
N GLY A 264 17.60 -3.03 26.36
CA GLY A 264 17.27 -3.26 27.78
C GLY A 264 17.87 -4.52 28.42
N ARG A 265 18.93 -5.09 27.84
CA ARG A 265 19.56 -6.34 28.33
C ARG A 265 20.88 -6.13 29.10
N ASP A 266 21.32 -4.88 29.23
CA ASP A 266 22.63 -4.53 29.80
C ASP A 266 22.53 -3.72 31.12
N GLU A 267 21.38 -3.74 31.82
CA GLU A 267 21.20 -3.19 33.17
C GLU A 267 20.73 -4.27 34.17
#